data_AF-A0A936MV38-F1
#
_entry.id   AF-A0A936MV38-F1
#
_cell.length_a   1.000
_cell.length_b   1.000
_cell.length_c   1.000
_cell.angle_alpha   90.00
_cell.angle_beta   90.00
_cell.angle_gamma   90.00
#
_symmetry.space_group_name_H-M   'P 1'
#
loop_
_entity.id
_entity.type
_entity.pdbx_description
1 polymer ?
#
loop_
_entity_poly.entity_id
_entity_poly.type
_entity_poly.pdbx_seq_one_letter_code
_entity_poly.pdbx_strand_id
1 'polypeptide(L)'
;MATMDDLDKLPSDLVWQQDGHLSDIVLSTVADGEQGIVPLEALSHLEHCDHCNTRFGAEALLSMHAGELLTGLEPSAHVSVAQKPRAIKVAVHGGLTNLPKRAVFGSLVLAAMGAIPAILAGGHMRIAEITETFARSILMLSRGAVLVAKSDSFTALVWASAMVLLVLGLVVSRIARPGSVDGLAEEGSV
;
A
#
# COMPACT_ATOMS: atom_id res chain seq x y z
N MET A 1 -15.03 -3.15 -35.60
CA MET A 1 -13.98 -4.07 -36.10
C MET A 1 -13.09 -4.31 -34.90
N ALA A 2 -13.30 -5.42 -34.18
CA ALA A 2 -12.55 -5.72 -32.96
C ALA A 2 -11.07 -5.87 -33.32
N THR A 3 -10.19 -5.20 -32.57
CA THR A 3 -8.74 -5.36 -32.76
C THR A 3 -8.31 -6.72 -32.20
N MET A 4 -7.13 -7.21 -32.57
CA MET A 4 -6.65 -8.51 -32.08
C MET A 4 -6.51 -8.53 -30.55
N ASP A 5 -6.29 -7.37 -29.92
CA ASP A 5 -6.28 -7.18 -28.46
C ASP A 5 -7.67 -7.33 -27.80
N ASP A 6 -8.77 -7.14 -28.55
CA ASP A 6 -10.13 -7.29 -28.01
C ASP A 6 -10.52 -8.77 -27.85
N LEU A 7 -9.81 -9.70 -28.50
CA LEU A 7 -10.09 -11.14 -28.41
C LEU A 7 -9.61 -11.77 -27.10
N ASP A 8 -8.66 -11.13 -26.41
CA ASP A 8 -8.15 -11.59 -25.11
C ASP A 8 -8.99 -11.06 -23.93
N LYS A 9 -10.03 -10.27 -24.21
CA LYS A 9 -10.93 -9.70 -23.21
C LYS A 9 -12.20 -10.53 -23.04
N LEU A 10 -12.80 -10.42 -21.86
CA LEU A 10 -14.11 -11.01 -21.60
C LEU A 10 -15.16 -10.46 -22.59
N PRO A 11 -16.00 -11.33 -23.19
CA PRO A 11 -17.07 -10.89 -24.07
C PRO A 11 -18.09 -10.05 -23.29
N SER A 12 -18.69 -9.05 -23.97
CA SER A 12 -19.62 -8.08 -23.37
C SER A 12 -20.75 -8.72 -22.55
N ASP A 13 -21.25 -9.86 -23.02
CA ASP A 13 -22.38 -10.58 -22.41
C ASP A 13 -22.01 -11.21 -21.06
N LEU A 14 -20.71 -11.42 -20.81
CA LEU A 14 -20.19 -11.86 -19.52
C LEU A 14 -19.75 -10.68 -18.65
N VAL A 15 -19.61 -9.48 -19.21
CA VAL A 15 -19.13 -8.30 -18.48
C VAL A 15 -20.26 -7.62 -17.72
N TRP A 16 -21.43 -7.51 -18.36
CA TRP A 16 -22.55 -6.73 -17.87
C TRP A 16 -23.75 -7.60 -17.52
N GLN A 17 -24.43 -7.25 -16.43
CA GLN A 17 -25.74 -7.76 -16.08
C GLN A 17 -26.84 -6.95 -16.80
N GLN A 18 -28.05 -7.49 -16.82
CA GLN A 18 -29.21 -6.83 -17.46
C GLN A 18 -29.62 -5.51 -16.79
N ASP A 19 -29.20 -5.30 -15.53
CA ASP A 19 -29.46 -4.08 -14.76
C ASP A 19 -28.41 -2.99 -14.98
N GLY A 20 -27.38 -3.24 -15.81
CA GLY A 20 -26.31 -2.30 -16.08
C GLY A 20 -25.17 -2.32 -15.05
N HIS A 21 -25.16 -3.28 -14.12
CA HIS A 21 -24.06 -3.52 -13.20
C HIS A 21 -23.08 -4.58 -13.73
N LEU A 22 -21.92 -4.68 -13.10
CA LEU A 22 -20.92 -5.69 -13.44
C LEU A 22 -21.39 -7.09 -13.03
N SER A 23 -21.09 -8.08 -13.86
CA SER A 23 -21.33 -9.48 -13.53
C SER A 23 -20.44 -9.95 -12.38
N ASP A 24 -20.87 -11.00 -11.68
CA ASP A 24 -20.05 -11.64 -10.65
C ASP A 24 -18.73 -12.18 -11.21
N ILE A 25 -18.73 -12.61 -12.48
CA ILE A 25 -17.53 -13.09 -13.17
C ILE A 25 -16.48 -11.98 -13.25
N VAL A 26 -16.87 -10.75 -13.59
CA VAL A 26 -15.93 -9.62 -13.63
C VAL A 26 -15.43 -9.30 -12.23
N LEU A 27 -16.32 -9.24 -11.24
CA LEU A 27 -15.95 -8.89 -9.87
C LEU A 27 -14.96 -9.91 -9.27
N SER A 28 -15.22 -11.22 -9.46
CA SER A 28 -14.32 -12.27 -9.00
C SER A 28 -12.97 -12.25 -9.75
N THR A 29 -13.00 -12.02 -11.07
CA THR A 29 -11.80 -11.90 -11.90
C THR A 29 -10.90 -10.76 -11.42
N VAL A 30 -11.48 -9.59 -11.12
CA VAL A 30 -10.71 -8.46 -10.57
C VAL A 30 -10.21 -8.78 -9.16
N ALA A 31 -11.02 -9.46 -8.34
CA ALA A 31 -10.65 -9.85 -6.98
C ALA A 31 -9.45 -10.81 -6.95
N ASP A 32 -9.36 -11.70 -7.95
CA ASP A 32 -8.25 -12.63 -8.13
C ASP A 32 -6.99 -11.98 -8.73
N GLY A 33 -7.06 -10.69 -9.10
CA GLY A 33 -5.95 -9.93 -9.69
C GLY A 33 -5.81 -10.08 -11.21
N GLU A 34 -6.77 -10.73 -11.87
CA GLU A 34 -6.78 -11.00 -13.31
C GLU A 34 -7.46 -9.86 -14.11
N GLN A 35 -7.32 -8.61 -13.67
CA GLN A 35 -7.88 -7.44 -14.36
C GLN A 35 -7.39 -7.26 -15.81
N GLY A 36 -6.31 -7.97 -16.19
CA GLY A 36 -5.78 -8.01 -17.55
C GLY A 36 -6.76 -8.56 -18.59
N ILE A 37 -7.70 -9.44 -18.21
CA ILE A 37 -8.73 -9.97 -19.12
C ILE A 37 -10.04 -9.15 -19.10
N VAL A 38 -10.13 -8.15 -18.23
CA VAL A 38 -11.31 -7.28 -18.10
C VAL A 38 -11.19 -6.10 -19.07
N PRO A 39 -12.26 -5.71 -19.78
CA PRO A 39 -12.26 -4.52 -20.62
C PRO A 39 -12.17 -3.24 -19.78
N LEU A 40 -11.53 -2.20 -20.32
CA LEU A 40 -11.25 -0.96 -19.59
C LEU A 40 -12.53 -0.23 -19.13
N GLU A 41 -13.60 -0.31 -19.93
CA GLU A 41 -14.90 0.29 -19.60
C GLU A 41 -15.51 -0.29 -18.32
N ALA A 42 -15.35 -1.59 -18.09
CA ALA A 42 -15.82 -2.26 -16.90
C ALA A 42 -15.01 -1.86 -15.66
N LEU A 43 -13.68 -1.74 -15.80
CA LEU A 43 -12.81 -1.24 -14.73
C LEU A 43 -13.18 0.21 -14.36
N SER A 44 -13.39 1.07 -15.37
CA SER A 44 -13.83 2.44 -15.14
C SER A 44 -15.19 2.50 -14.43
N HIS A 45 -16.15 1.65 -14.80
CA HIS A 45 -17.43 1.56 -14.10
C HIS A 45 -17.28 1.10 -12.65
N LEU A 46 -16.41 0.13 -12.37
CA LEU A 46 -16.15 -0.36 -11.01
C LEU A 46 -15.68 0.77 -10.07
N GLU A 47 -14.83 1.67 -10.58
CA GLU A 47 -14.33 2.83 -9.82
C GLU A 47 -15.42 3.86 -9.48
N HIS A 48 -16.46 3.98 -10.31
CA HIS A 48 -17.49 5.02 -10.19
C HIS A 48 -18.82 4.52 -9.65
N CYS A 49 -19.09 3.21 -9.69
CA CYS A 49 -20.35 2.63 -9.23
C CYS A 49 -20.23 2.09 -7.80
N ASP A 50 -20.81 2.80 -6.84
CA ASP A 50 -20.82 2.41 -5.42
C ASP A 50 -21.38 1.00 -5.18
N HIS A 51 -22.39 0.59 -5.94
CA HIS A 51 -22.98 -0.75 -5.84
C HIS A 51 -21.99 -1.84 -6.24
N CYS A 52 -21.35 -1.69 -7.41
CA CYS A 52 -20.33 -2.61 -7.90
C CYS A 52 -19.11 -2.65 -6.97
N ASN A 53 -18.69 -1.50 -6.45
CA ASN A 53 -17.55 -1.40 -5.52
C ASN A 53 -17.85 -2.10 -4.17
N THR A 54 -19.08 -1.97 -3.66
CA THR A 54 -19.50 -2.68 -2.44
C THR A 54 -19.49 -4.20 -2.65
N ARG A 55 -20.00 -4.69 -3.78
CA ARG A 55 -19.99 -6.12 -4.11
C ARG A 55 -18.57 -6.64 -4.33
N PHE A 56 -17.73 -5.88 -5.04
CA PHE A 56 -16.32 -6.19 -5.22
C PHE A 56 -15.61 -6.37 -3.88
N GLY A 57 -15.85 -5.50 -2.90
CA GLY A 57 -15.29 -5.66 -1.57
C GLY A 57 -15.68 -6.98 -0.88
N ALA A 58 -16.91 -7.46 -1.10
CA ALA A 58 -17.33 -8.76 -0.58
C ALA A 58 -16.65 -9.93 -1.30
N GLU A 59 -16.56 -9.88 -2.64
CA GLU A 59 -15.86 -10.89 -3.44
C GLU A 59 -14.36 -10.96 -3.12
N ALA A 60 -13.71 -9.80 -2.93
CA ALA A 60 -12.30 -9.74 -2.53
C ALA A 60 -12.05 -10.42 -1.18
N LEU A 61 -12.95 -10.21 -0.20
CA LEU A 61 -12.85 -10.90 1.09
C LEU A 61 -13.06 -12.42 0.96
N LEU A 62 -13.95 -12.85 0.06
CA LEU A 62 -14.15 -14.28 -0.23
C LEU A 62 -12.92 -14.90 -0.89
N SER A 63 -12.30 -14.24 -1.87
CA SER A 63 -11.07 -14.71 -2.52
C SER A 63 -9.91 -14.82 -1.52
N MET A 64 -9.74 -13.82 -0.65
CA MET A 64 -8.75 -13.90 0.45
C MET A 64 -9.00 -15.10 1.37
N HIS A 65 -10.25 -15.32 1.78
CA HIS A 65 -10.58 -16.43 2.66
C HIS A 65 -10.41 -17.79 1.97
N ALA A 66 -10.71 -17.89 0.67
CA ALA A 66 -10.44 -19.08 -0.12
C ALA A 66 -8.95 -19.40 -0.14
N GLY A 67 -8.07 -18.39 -0.28
CA GLY A 67 -6.62 -18.56 -0.19
C GLY A 67 -6.16 -19.09 1.17
N GLU A 68 -6.73 -18.60 2.27
CA GLU A 68 -6.45 -19.10 3.63
C GLU A 68 -6.86 -20.57 3.80
N LEU A 69 -8.06 -20.93 3.31
CA LEU A 69 -8.56 -22.30 3.36
C LEU A 69 -7.71 -23.25 2.51
N LEU A 70 -7.30 -22.84 1.31
CA LEU A 70 -6.41 -23.61 0.46
C LEU A 70 -5.04 -23.82 1.11
N THR A 71 -4.51 -22.80 1.78
CA THR A 71 -3.25 -22.92 2.54
C THR A 71 -3.38 -23.89 3.71
N GLY A 72 -4.53 -23.87 4.42
CA GLY A 72 -4.82 -24.80 5.52
C GLY A 72 -5.10 -26.23 5.06
N LEU A 73 -5.46 -26.42 3.79
CA LEU A 73 -5.73 -27.72 3.19
C LEU A 73 -4.48 -28.42 2.64
N GLU A 74 -3.30 -27.79 2.57
CA GLU A 74 -2.06 -28.48 2.17
C GLU A 74 -1.71 -29.60 3.16
N PRO A 75 -1.93 -30.89 2.81
CA PRO A 75 -1.54 -32.02 3.63
C PRO A 75 -0.24 -32.56 3.03
N SER A 76 0.92 -32.17 3.58
CA SER A 76 2.17 -32.91 3.41
C SER A 76 2.66 -33.19 1.97
N ALA A 77 2.24 -32.44 0.96
CA ALA A 77 2.85 -32.49 -0.37
C ALA A 77 4.12 -31.63 -0.37
N HIS A 78 5.13 -32.07 0.38
CA HIS A 78 6.49 -31.57 0.26
C HIS A 78 7.02 -31.86 -1.15
N VAL A 79 6.75 -30.98 -2.11
CA VAL A 79 7.72 -30.72 -3.17
C VAL A 79 8.80 -29.87 -2.50
N SER A 80 9.84 -30.56 -2.02
CA SER A 80 11.03 -29.96 -1.43
C SER A 80 11.73 -29.08 -2.47
N VAL A 81 11.32 -27.83 -2.57
CA VAL A 81 12.19 -26.77 -3.08
C VAL A 81 13.10 -26.43 -1.90
N ALA A 82 14.32 -26.95 -1.94
CA ALA A 82 15.32 -26.81 -0.89
C ALA A 82 15.71 -25.35 -0.63
N GLN A 83 14.89 -24.60 0.10
CA GLN A 83 15.29 -23.35 0.73
C GLN A 83 15.86 -23.66 2.10
N LYS A 84 17.18 -23.56 2.22
CA LYS A 84 17.95 -23.69 3.46
C LYS A 84 17.58 -22.53 4.41
N PRO A 85 16.81 -22.72 5.49
CA PRO A 85 16.48 -21.64 6.40
C PRO A 85 17.70 -21.39 7.29
N ARG A 86 18.30 -20.20 7.19
CA ARG A 86 19.32 -19.75 8.14
C ARG A 86 18.58 -19.26 9.38
N ALA A 87 18.64 -20.01 10.47
CA ALA A 87 18.03 -19.64 11.74
C ALA A 87 18.64 -18.34 12.28
N ILE A 88 17.91 -17.23 12.17
CA ILE A 88 18.20 -15.99 12.87
C ILE A 88 17.55 -16.08 14.23
N LYS A 89 18.36 -16.10 15.30
CA LYS A 89 17.87 -16.00 16.68
C LYS A 89 17.31 -14.59 16.89
N VAL A 90 15.99 -14.45 16.81
CA VAL A 90 15.30 -13.20 17.15
C VAL A 90 15.11 -13.17 18.67
N ALA A 91 15.85 -12.28 19.34
CA ALA A 91 15.65 -12.01 20.75
C ALA A 91 14.36 -11.20 20.92
N VAL A 92 13.27 -11.86 21.32
CA VAL A 92 12.02 -11.22 21.72
C VAL A 92 12.25 -10.54 23.07
N HIS A 93 12.51 -9.22 23.07
CA HIS A 93 12.47 -8.42 24.28
C HIS A 93 11.01 -8.00 24.55
N GLY A 94 10.50 -8.41 25.71
CA GLY A 94 9.11 -8.24 26.08
C GLY A 94 8.68 -6.78 26.32
N GLY A 95 7.39 -6.56 26.09
CA GLY A 95 6.60 -5.47 26.67
C GLY A 95 6.61 -4.15 25.89
N LEU A 96 5.42 -3.76 25.41
CA LEU A 96 5.09 -2.41 24.89
C LEU A 96 5.33 -1.28 25.90
N THR A 97 5.71 -1.59 27.14
CA THR A 97 5.94 -0.64 28.23
C THR A 97 7.29 0.08 28.12
N ASN A 98 8.22 -0.41 27.28
CA ASN A 98 9.51 0.23 27.02
C ASN A 98 9.66 0.69 25.56
N LEU A 99 8.63 1.34 25.02
CA LEU A 99 8.79 2.07 23.77
C LEU A 99 9.79 3.23 23.99
N PRO A 100 10.86 3.35 23.18
CA PRO A 100 11.85 4.42 23.32
C PRO A 100 11.20 5.77 23.00
N LYS A 101 10.66 6.43 24.03
CA LYS A 101 9.91 7.69 23.93
C LYS A 101 10.63 8.77 23.13
N ARG A 102 11.97 8.78 23.21
CA ARG A 102 12.83 9.71 22.47
C ARG A 102 12.81 9.46 20.96
N ALA A 103 12.75 8.20 20.52
CA ALA A 103 12.69 7.86 19.11
C ALA A 103 11.32 8.22 18.50
N VAL A 104 10.24 7.94 19.23
CA VAL A 104 8.88 8.31 18.82
C VAL A 104 8.77 9.85 18.71
N PHE A 105 9.23 10.58 19.72
CA PHE A 105 9.20 12.03 19.70
C PHE A 105 10.07 12.62 18.57
N GLY A 106 11.27 12.06 18.34
CA GLY A 106 12.14 12.46 17.25
C GLY A 106 11.48 12.27 15.88
N SER A 107 10.81 11.13 15.65
CA SER A 107 10.09 10.88 14.40
C SER A 107 8.89 11.83 14.20
N LEU A 108 8.18 12.18 15.28
CA LEU A 108 7.05 13.11 15.24
C LEU A 108 7.50 14.54 14.89
N VAL A 109 8.59 15.01 15.50
CA VAL A 109 9.16 16.33 15.21
C VAL A 109 9.68 16.40 13.78
N LEU A 110 10.34 15.35 13.31
CA LEU A 110 10.84 15.27 11.93
C LEU A 110 9.69 15.28 10.91
N ALA A 111 8.61 14.53 11.18
CA ALA A 111 7.41 14.53 10.36
C ALA A 111 6.72 15.91 10.35
N ALA A 112 6.64 16.57 11.51
CA ALA A 112 6.08 17.92 11.62
C ALA A 112 6.90 18.94 10.80
N MET A 113 8.24 18.87 10.86
CA MET A 113 9.10 19.74 10.05
C MET A 113 8.95 19.50 8.54
N GLY A 114 8.80 18.24 8.12
CA GLY A 114 8.56 17.89 6.72
C GLY A 114 7.22 18.40 6.16
N ALA A 115 6.24 18.68 7.02
CA ALA A 115 4.94 19.23 6.62
C ALA A 115 4.94 20.76 6.49
N ILE A 116 5.94 21.47 7.02
CA ILE A 116 6.01 22.94 7.02
C ILE A 116 6.00 23.53 5.59
N PRO A 117 6.76 23.01 4.61
CA PRO A 117 6.74 23.55 3.24
C PRO A 117 5.38 23.38 2.57
N ALA A 118 4.66 22.29 2.84
CA ALA A 118 3.33 22.05 2.28
C ALA A 118 2.29 23.05 2.83
N ILE A 119 2.43 23.42 4.11
CA ILE A 119 1.56 24.43 4.76
C ILE A 119 1.91 25.84 4.27
N LEU A 120 3.19 26.14 4.05
CA LEU A 120 3.64 27.45 3.55
C LEU A 120 3.38 27.65 2.05
N ALA A 121 3.44 26.59 1.24
CA ALA A 121 3.14 26.63 -0.19
C ALA A 121 1.62 26.61 -0.47
N GLY A 122 0.81 26.05 0.43
CA GLY A 122 -0.64 25.99 0.33
C GLY A 122 -1.32 27.24 0.91
N GLY A 123 -1.24 28.37 0.21
CA GLY A 123 -1.99 29.57 0.58
C GLY A 123 -3.49 29.28 0.74
N HIS A 124 -4.03 29.57 1.93
CA HIS A 124 -5.47 29.61 2.28
C HIS A 124 -6.38 28.51 1.69
N MET A 125 -5.89 27.28 1.46
CA MET A 125 -6.73 26.20 0.97
C MET A 125 -7.68 25.67 2.06
N ARG A 126 -8.93 25.47 1.64
CA ARG A 126 -10.10 25.01 2.41
C ARG A 126 -9.79 23.76 3.24
N ILE A 127 -9.55 23.95 4.53
CA ILE A 127 -9.33 22.90 5.53
C ILE A 127 -10.49 21.88 5.55
N ALA A 128 -11.72 22.31 5.22
CA ALA A 128 -12.91 21.46 5.24
C ALA A 128 -12.90 20.32 4.19
N GLU A 129 -12.35 20.55 3.00
CA GLU A 129 -12.36 19.57 1.89
C GLU A 129 -11.24 18.53 2.07
N ILE A 130 -10.11 18.96 2.67
CA ILE A 130 -9.02 18.06 3.07
C ILE A 130 -9.49 17.15 4.21
N THR A 131 -10.22 17.67 5.21
CA THR A 131 -10.66 16.86 6.36
C THR A 131 -11.56 15.69 5.98
N GLU A 132 -12.42 15.83 4.98
CA GLU A 132 -13.32 14.75 4.55
C GLU A 132 -12.54 13.61 3.88
N THR A 133 -11.62 13.96 2.98
CA THR A 133 -10.76 12.99 2.29
C THR A 133 -9.78 12.31 3.25
N PHE A 134 -9.26 13.06 4.22
CA PHE A 134 -8.36 12.55 5.25
C PHE A 134 -9.08 11.63 6.24
N ALA A 135 -10.31 11.97 6.65
CA ALA A 135 -11.10 11.13 7.54
C ALA A 135 -11.44 9.78 6.90
N ARG A 136 -11.81 9.78 5.62
CA ARG A 136 -12.10 8.54 4.85
C ARG A 136 -10.85 7.67 4.70
N SER A 137 -9.71 8.30 4.39
CA SER A 137 -8.42 7.61 4.25
C SER A 137 -7.96 7.02 5.59
N ILE A 138 -8.08 7.76 6.70
CA ILE A 138 -7.76 7.27 8.05
C ILE A 138 -8.68 6.11 8.45
N LEU A 139 -9.97 6.17 8.12
CA LEU A 139 -10.91 5.08 8.42
C LEU A 139 -10.59 3.81 7.63
N MET A 140 -10.20 3.94 6.36
CA MET A 140 -9.76 2.79 5.56
C MET A 140 -8.41 2.23 6.04
N LEU A 141 -7.45 3.11 6.35
CA LEU A 141 -6.14 2.72 6.89
C LEU A 141 -6.25 2.06 8.26
N SER A 142 -7.11 2.55 9.15
CA SER A 142 -7.32 1.96 10.48
C SER A 142 -7.98 0.59 10.40
N ARG A 143 -8.95 0.38 9.49
CA ARG A 143 -9.53 -0.95 9.24
C ARG A 143 -8.52 -1.92 8.65
N GLY A 144 -7.70 -1.45 7.70
CA GLY A 144 -6.58 -2.24 7.15
C GLY A 144 -5.54 -2.59 8.22
N ALA A 145 -5.19 -1.65 9.09
CA ALA A 145 -4.23 -1.89 10.17
C ALA A 145 -4.70 -2.93 11.18
N VAL A 146 -6.01 -2.98 11.48
CA VAL A 146 -6.59 -4.00 12.38
C VAL A 146 -6.54 -5.40 11.75
N LEU A 147 -6.78 -5.51 10.43
CA LEU A 147 -6.66 -6.76 9.69
C LEU A 147 -5.20 -7.22 9.60
N VAL A 148 -4.29 -6.31 9.27
CA VAL A 148 -2.85 -6.61 9.12
C VAL A 148 -2.20 -6.94 10.47
N ALA A 149 -2.62 -6.31 11.57
CA ALA A 149 -2.17 -6.61 12.93
C ALA A 149 -2.55 -8.02 13.43
N LYS A 150 -3.53 -8.67 12.78
CA LYS A 150 -3.87 -10.07 13.04
C LYS A 150 -3.07 -11.08 12.21
N SER A 151 -2.32 -10.62 11.20
CA SER A 151 -1.52 -11.49 10.33
C SER A 151 -0.11 -11.67 10.91
N ASP A 152 0.42 -12.90 10.93
CA ASP A 152 1.80 -13.19 11.35
C ASP A 152 2.86 -12.48 10.45
N SER A 153 2.44 -12.05 9.26
CA SER A 153 3.17 -11.22 8.29
C SER A 153 3.33 -9.75 8.69
N PHE A 154 2.68 -9.28 9.77
CA PHE A 154 2.79 -7.91 10.28
C PHE A 154 4.25 -7.51 10.53
N THR A 155 5.03 -8.45 11.08
CA THR A 155 6.44 -8.20 11.39
C THR A 155 7.24 -7.90 10.12
N ALA A 156 7.04 -8.66 9.05
CA ALA A 156 7.74 -8.45 7.79
C ALA A 156 7.38 -7.10 7.15
N LEU A 157 6.11 -6.71 7.20
CA LEU A 157 5.64 -5.44 6.64
C LEU A 157 6.16 -4.23 7.44
N VAL A 158 6.22 -4.34 8.77
CA VAL A 158 6.81 -3.31 9.65
C VAL A 158 8.31 -3.16 9.36
N TRP A 159 9.05 -4.25 9.17
CA TRP A 159 10.46 -4.18 8.79
C TRP A 159 10.65 -3.61 7.38
N ALA A 160 9.81 -3.98 6.42
CA ALA A 160 9.85 -3.44 5.06
C ALA A 160 9.59 -1.92 5.04
N SER A 161 8.53 -1.46 5.70
CA SER A 161 8.22 -0.03 5.83
C SER A 161 9.30 0.75 6.57
N ALA A 162 9.87 0.19 7.65
CA ALA A 162 11.00 0.80 8.35
C ALA A 162 12.25 0.92 7.46
N MET A 163 12.54 -0.09 6.64
CA MET A 163 13.64 -0.05 5.66
C MET A 163 13.41 1.02 4.60
N VAL A 164 12.19 1.11 4.06
CA VAL A 164 11.83 2.15 3.08
C VAL A 164 12.00 3.55 3.68
N LEU A 165 11.53 3.78 4.90
CA LEU A 165 11.69 5.06 5.59
C LEU A 165 13.16 5.39 5.88
N LEU A 166 13.97 4.40 6.28
CA LEU A 166 15.41 4.58 6.48
C LEU A 166 16.13 4.93 5.18
N VAL A 167 15.83 4.24 4.08
CA VAL A 167 16.41 4.51 2.76
C VAL A 167 16.02 5.91 2.29
N LEU A 168 14.74 6.27 2.40
CA LEU A 168 14.25 7.58 2.00
C LEU A 168 14.90 8.70 2.84
N GLY A 169 15.00 8.52 4.16
CA GLY A 169 15.70 9.46 5.04
C GLY A 169 17.18 9.62 4.71
N LEU A 170 17.85 8.53 4.30
CA LEU A 170 19.27 8.55 3.91
C LEU A 170 19.48 9.28 2.57
N VAL A 171 18.57 9.08 1.60
CA VAL A 171 18.56 9.82 0.34
C VAL A 171 18.35 11.31 0.58
N VAL A 172 17.37 11.68 1.41
CA VAL A 172 17.14 13.09 1.76
C VAL A 172 18.34 13.69 2.49
N SER A 173 18.95 12.97 3.43
CA SER A 173 20.16 13.41 4.14
C SER A 173 21.36 13.63 3.20
N ARG A 174 21.50 12.80 2.17
CA ARG A 174 22.54 12.94 1.14
C ARG A 174 22.32 14.18 0.27
N ILE A 175 21.07 14.45 -0.12
CA ILE A 175 20.72 15.61 -0.95
C ILE A 175 20.81 16.91 -0.12
N ALA A 176 20.44 16.84 1.16
CA ALA A 176 20.49 17.97 2.10
C ALA A 176 21.88 18.24 2.69
N ARG A 177 22.94 17.57 2.22
CA ARG A 177 24.32 18.02 2.41
C ARG A 177 24.68 18.91 1.21
N PRO A 178 24.38 20.23 1.23
CA PRO A 178 25.10 21.15 0.37
C PRO A 178 26.59 20.98 0.67
N GLY A 179 27.39 20.86 -0.38
CA GLY A 179 28.82 20.61 -0.29
C GLY A 179 29.46 21.47 0.79
N SER A 180 30.35 20.85 1.56
CA SER A 180 31.44 21.55 2.24
C SER A 180 32.12 22.40 1.18
N VAL A 181 31.76 23.68 1.11
CA VAL A 181 32.44 24.66 0.27
C VAL A 181 33.72 25.01 1.01
N ASP A 182 34.63 24.04 1.05
CA ASP A 182 36.04 24.32 1.20
C ASP A 182 36.53 24.85 -0.15
N GLY A 183 37.05 26.07 -0.15
CA GLY A 183 37.93 26.55 -1.21
C GLY A 183 37.36 27.64 -2.11
N LEU A 184 37.13 28.85 -1.58
CA LEU A 184 37.22 30.11 -2.36
C LEU A 184 37.52 31.34 -1.44
N ALA A 185 38.27 31.16 -0.35
CA ALA A 185 38.75 32.30 0.46
C ALA A 185 40.25 32.25 0.78
N GLU A 186 41.03 31.48 0.01
CA GLU A 186 42.38 31.88 -0.36
C GLU A 186 42.28 32.49 -1.76
N GLU A 187 42.41 33.81 -1.85
CA GLU A 187 43.08 34.57 -2.93
C GLU A 187 42.52 36.01 -2.97
N GLY A 188 43.33 36.95 -2.47
CA GLY A 188 43.39 38.30 -3.04
C GLY A 188 42.63 39.42 -2.32
N SER A 189 43.34 40.17 -1.48
CA SER A 189 43.31 41.65 -1.41
C SER A 189 44.18 42.05 -0.20
N VAL A 190 45.46 42.37 -0.40
CA VAL A 190 46.02 43.74 -0.56
C VAL A 190 45.70 44.63 0.64
#